data_AF-A0AAU9SRD2-F1
#
_entry.id   AF-A0AAU9SRD2-F1
#
_cell.length_a   1.000
_cell.length_b   1.000
_cell.length_c   1.000
_cell.angle_alpha   90.00
_cell.angle_beta   90.00
_cell.angle_gamma   90.00
#
_symmetry.space_group_name_H-M   'P 1'
#
loop_
_entity.id
_entity.type
_entity.pdbx_description
1 polymer ?
#
loop_
_entity_poly.entity_id
_entity_poly.type
_entity_poly.pdbx_seq_one_letter_code
_entity_poly.pdbx_strand_id
1 'polypeptide(L)'
;MNEIIRSTICRWLKKIQQTKAKINKMERLMRFKEKFHTKVHDSSNFMDPRITLAWCKRNQIPIEKVLNESLIEKFAWVMNGESDFKY
;
A
#
# COMPACT_ATOMS: atom_id res chain seq x y z
N MET A 1 32.18 7.95 -35.79
CA MET A 1 32.71 7.35 -34.55
C MET A 1 32.12 7.99 -33.28
N ASN A 2 32.13 9.33 -33.15
CA ASN A 2 31.59 10.04 -31.97
C ASN A 2 30.08 9.85 -31.70
N GLU A 3 29.27 9.65 -32.73
CA GLU A 3 27.82 9.54 -32.60
C GLU A 3 27.36 8.19 -32.02
N ILE A 4 28.07 7.10 -32.37
CA ILE A 4 27.84 5.75 -31.82
C ILE A 4 28.19 5.72 -30.33
N ILE A 5 29.28 6.41 -29.95
CA ILE A 5 29.71 6.53 -28.55
C ILE A 5 28.64 7.30 -27.75
N ARG A 6 28.14 8.43 -28.28
CA ARG A 6 27.04 9.19 -27.65
C ARG A 6 25.77 8.36 -27.49
N SER A 7 25.33 7.65 -28.53
CA SER A 7 24.10 6.85 -28.45
C SER A 7 24.23 5.71 -27.43
N THR A 8 25.41 5.10 -27.34
CA THR A 8 25.70 4.04 -26.38
C THR A 8 25.71 4.60 -24.95
N ILE A 9 26.34 5.75 -24.71
CA ILE A 9 26.31 6.44 -23.42
C ILE A 9 24.87 6.77 -22.99
N CYS A 10 24.07 7.36 -23.88
CA CYS A 10 22.66 7.66 -23.60
C CYS A 10 21.85 6.41 -23.22
N ARG A 11 22.08 5.27 -23.89
CA ARG A 11 21.43 4.00 -23.59
C ARG A 11 21.78 3.50 -22.19
N TRP A 12 23.06 3.55 -21.81
CA TRP A 12 23.52 3.12 -20.49
C TRP A 12 23.03 4.04 -19.37
N LEU A 13 23.02 5.36 -19.59
CA LEU A 13 22.46 6.33 -18.64
C LEU A 13 20.98 6.06 -18.37
N LYS A 14 20.20 5.76 -19.42
CA LYS A 14 18.78 5.39 -19.27
C LYS A 14 18.60 4.11 -18.44
N LYS A 15 19.44 3.09 -18.67
CA LYS A 15 19.43 1.86 -17.85
C LYS A 15 19.76 2.15 -16.39
N ILE A 16 20.78 2.97 -16.12
CA ILE A 16 21.16 3.36 -14.76
C ILE A 16 19.98 4.06 -14.07
N GLN A 17 19.31 4.98 -14.75
CA GLN A 17 18.14 5.69 -14.20
C GLN A 17 16.99 4.72 -13.88
N GLN A 18 16.70 3.77 -14.76
CA GLN A 18 15.65 2.77 -14.53
C GLN A 18 15.98 1.87 -13.33
N THR A 19 17.24 1.42 -13.21
CA THR A 19 17.67 0.58 -12.08
C THR A 19 17.61 1.36 -10.76
N LYS A 20 18.05 2.63 -10.75
CA LYS A 20 17.92 3.51 -9.57
C LYS A 20 16.46 3.68 -9.14
N ALA A 21 15.53 3.85 -10.09
CA ALA A 21 14.11 3.94 -9.79
C ALA A 21 13.56 2.63 -9.15
N LYS A 22 14.01 1.47 -9.64
CA LYS A 22 13.64 0.17 -9.05
C LYS A 22 14.19 0.01 -7.63
N ILE A 23 15.43 0.40 -7.39
CA ILE A 23 16.04 0.38 -6.04
C ILE A 23 15.22 1.25 -5.09
N ASN A 24 14.94 2.50 -5.45
CA ASN A 24 14.13 3.40 -4.62
C ASN A 24 12.74 2.83 -4.31
N LYS A 25 12.11 2.13 -5.28
CA LYS A 25 10.83 1.46 -5.05
C LYS A 25 10.96 0.33 -4.04
N MET A 26 12.00 -0.50 -4.17
CA MET A 26 12.27 -1.62 -3.26
C MET A 26 12.61 -1.13 -1.84
N GLU A 27 13.44 -0.11 -1.70
CA GLU A 27 13.77 0.49 -0.39
C GLU A 27 12.53 1.02 0.34
N ARG A 28 11.60 1.66 -0.39
CA ARG A 28 10.32 2.11 0.20
C ARG A 28 9.49 0.94 0.71
N LEU A 29 9.42 -0.14 -0.07
CA LEU A 29 8.69 -1.35 0.32
C LEU A 29 9.35 -2.04 1.53
N MET A 30 10.69 -2.09 1.59
CA MET A 30 11.42 -2.64 2.73
C MET A 30 11.17 -1.82 4.00
N ARG A 31 11.33 -0.49 3.94
CA ARG A 31 11.05 0.40 5.07
C ARG A 31 9.60 0.31 5.54
N PHE A 32 8.66 0.13 4.61
CA PHE A 32 7.26 -0.12 4.95
C PHE A 32 7.14 -1.45 5.70
N LYS A 33 7.60 -2.56 5.10
CA LYS A 33 7.53 -3.90 5.69
C LYS A 33 8.18 -3.98 7.09
N GLU A 34 9.35 -3.37 7.31
CA GLU A 34 10.02 -3.31 8.61
C GLU A 34 9.18 -2.61 9.69
N LYS A 35 8.55 -1.48 9.34
CA LYS A 35 7.63 -0.75 10.23
C LYS A 35 6.38 -1.55 10.57
N PHE A 36 5.92 -2.44 9.69
CA PHE A 36 4.79 -3.32 9.98
C PHE A 36 5.20 -4.50 10.86
N HIS A 37 6.33 -5.16 10.61
CA HIS A 37 6.76 -6.29 11.46
C HIS A 37 6.91 -5.92 12.94
N THR A 38 7.31 -4.69 13.25
CA THR A 38 7.42 -4.20 14.63
C THR A 38 6.09 -3.76 15.24
N LYS A 39 5.05 -3.52 14.45
CA LYS A 39 3.79 -2.91 14.90
C LYS A 39 2.56 -3.82 14.75
N VAL A 40 2.67 -4.93 14.03
CA VAL A 40 1.54 -5.77 13.60
C VAL A 40 1.06 -6.76 14.67
N HIS A 41 1.82 -7.04 15.73
CA HIS A 41 1.40 -8.09 16.66
C HIS A 41 0.08 -7.76 17.37
N ASP A 42 -0.20 -6.50 17.70
CA ASP A 42 -1.38 -6.15 18.52
C ASP A 42 -2.26 -5.01 17.96
N SER A 43 -1.83 -4.26 16.94
CA SER A 43 -2.51 -3.01 16.56
C SER A 43 -3.81 -3.15 15.75
N SER A 44 -4.02 -4.26 15.05
CA SER A 44 -5.23 -4.50 14.24
C SER A 44 -6.48 -4.78 15.09
N ASN A 45 -6.32 -5.16 16.36
CA ASN A 45 -7.42 -5.43 17.27
C ASN A 45 -7.98 -4.16 17.96
N PHE A 46 -7.29 -3.02 17.88
CA PHE A 46 -7.70 -1.78 18.57
C PHE A 46 -8.44 -0.79 17.68
N MET A 47 -8.52 -1.03 16.37
CA MET A 47 -9.23 -0.15 15.44
C MET A 47 -10.69 -0.61 15.31
N ASP A 48 -11.64 0.27 15.61
CA ASP A 48 -13.06 -0.03 15.39
C ASP A 48 -13.30 -0.27 13.88
N PRO A 49 -13.76 -1.46 13.47
CA PRO A 49 -14.03 -1.77 12.07
C PRO A 49 -15.03 -0.81 11.39
N ARG A 50 -15.91 -0.16 12.17
CA ARG A 50 -16.85 0.87 11.69
C ARG A 50 -16.14 2.11 11.16
N ILE A 51 -15.00 2.49 11.75
CA ILE A 51 -14.18 3.62 11.27
C ILE A 51 -13.69 3.31 9.86
N THR A 52 -13.07 2.13 9.66
CA THR A 52 -12.54 1.69 8.37
C THR A 52 -13.65 1.59 7.32
N LEU A 53 -14.81 1.07 7.71
CA LEU A 53 -15.98 0.97 6.84
C LEU A 53 -16.54 2.33 6.41
N ALA A 54 -16.71 3.26 7.36
CA ALA A 54 -17.18 4.60 7.07
C ALA A 54 -16.21 5.32 6.12
N TRP A 55 -14.90 5.16 6.32
CA TRP A 55 -13.88 5.71 5.43
C TRP A 55 -13.94 5.10 4.03
N CYS A 56 -14.07 3.77 3.92
CA CYS A 56 -14.22 3.08 2.63
C CYS A 56 -15.47 3.55 1.87
N LYS A 57 -16.61 3.68 2.57
CA LYS A 57 -17.86 4.19 2.01
C LYS A 57 -17.73 5.65 1.55
N ARG A 58 -17.11 6.53 2.33
CA ARG A 58 -16.88 7.94 1.97
C ARG A 58 -15.97 8.12 0.76
N ASN A 59 -14.95 7.28 0.62
CA ASN A 59 -13.95 7.38 -0.46
C ASN A 59 -14.26 6.47 -1.67
N GLN A 60 -15.37 5.72 -1.64
CA GLN A 60 -15.75 4.74 -2.66
C GLN A 60 -14.64 3.69 -2.93
N ILE A 61 -13.96 3.25 -1.87
CA ILE A 61 -12.86 2.28 -1.96
C ILE A 61 -13.41 0.88 -1.65
N PRO A 62 -13.16 -0.14 -2.51
CA PRO A 62 -13.53 -1.52 -2.22
C PRO A 62 -12.86 -2.03 -0.94
N ILE A 63 -13.64 -2.62 -0.02
CA ILE A 63 -13.15 -3.03 1.29
C ILE A 63 -12.12 -4.17 1.24
N GLU A 64 -12.22 -5.03 0.22
CA GLU A 64 -11.31 -6.14 -0.07
C GLU A 64 -9.87 -5.67 -0.32
N LYS A 65 -9.67 -4.39 -0.68
CA LYS A 65 -8.33 -3.80 -0.86
C LYS A 65 -7.70 -3.31 0.44
N VAL A 66 -8.50 -3.18 1.50
CA VAL A 66 -8.09 -2.58 2.78
C VAL A 66 -8.01 -3.63 3.88
N LEU A 67 -8.94 -4.58 3.90
CA LEU A 67 -9.00 -5.67 4.88
C LEU A 67 -8.78 -7.02 4.19
N ASN A 68 -8.02 -7.91 4.86
CA ASN A 68 -7.88 -9.30 4.43
C ASN A 68 -9.19 -10.06 4.63
N GLU A 69 -9.41 -11.14 3.87
CA GLU A 69 -10.62 -11.98 3.93
C GLU A 69 -10.96 -12.45 5.37
N SER A 70 -9.96 -12.90 6.14
CA SER A 70 -10.14 -13.31 7.54
C SER A 70 -10.63 -12.18 8.46
N LEU A 71 -10.22 -10.92 8.20
CA LEU A 71 -10.71 -9.76 8.97
C LEU A 71 -12.13 -9.38 8.55
N ILE A 72 -12.47 -9.54 7.27
CA ILE A 72 -13.82 -9.29 6.77
C ILE A 72 -14.81 -10.26 7.41
N GLU A 73 -14.48 -11.55 7.49
CA GLU A 73 -15.31 -12.56 8.15
C GLU A 73 -15.51 -12.25 9.63
N LYS A 74 -14.43 -11.87 10.34
CA LYS A 74 -14.49 -11.46 11.76
C LYS A 74 -15.38 -10.24 11.99
N PHE A 75 -15.47 -9.33 11.02
CA PHE A 75 -16.25 -8.09 11.11
C PHE A 75 -17.53 -8.10 10.25
N ALA A 76 -18.00 -9.29 9.83
CA ALA A 76 -19.18 -9.42 8.99
C ALA A 76 -20.44 -8.78 9.61
N TRP A 77 -20.54 -8.79 10.95
CA TRP A 77 -21.63 -8.13 11.69
C TRP A 77 -21.67 -6.61 11.50
N VAL A 78 -20.53 -5.98 11.15
CA VAL A 78 -20.41 -4.54 10.97
C VAL A 78 -20.87 -4.11 9.57
N MET A 79 -20.73 -5.00 8.57
CA MET A 79 -21.09 -4.72 7.18
C MET A 79 -22.57 -4.35 7.02
N ASN A 80 -23.43 -4.93 7.88
CA ASN A 80 -24.87 -4.73 7.89
C ASN A 80 -25.31 -3.52 8.75
N GLY A 81 -24.38 -2.88 9.45
CA GLY A 81 -24.65 -1.72 10.29
C GLY A 81 -24.76 -0.41 9.49
N GLU A 82 -25.64 0.48 9.95
CA GLU A 82 -25.84 1.80 9.36
C GLU A 82 -24.51 2.57 9.28
N SER A 83 -24.23 3.14 8.10
CA SER A 83 -22.97 3.80 7.75
C SER A 83 -22.78 5.18 8.39
N ASP A 84 -23.64 5.57 9.32
CA ASP A 84 -23.69 6.93 9.85
C ASP A 84 -22.76 7.15 11.05
N PHE A 85 -21.78 6.27 11.22
CA PHE A 85 -20.75 6.41 12.23
C PHE A 85 -19.95 7.71 12.02
N LYS A 86 -20.11 8.66 12.94
CA LYS A 86 -19.36 9.92 13.03
C LYS A 86 -18.50 9.89 14.30
N TYR A 87 -17.24 10.26 14.14
CA TYR A 87 -16.28 10.56 15.21
C TYR A 87 -16.21 12.05 15.42
#